data_AF-X1EEQ9-F1
#
_entry.id   AF-X1EEQ9-F1
#
_cell.length_a   1.000
_cell.length_b   1.000
_cell.length_c   1.000
_cell.angle_alpha   90.00
_cell.angle_beta   90.00
_cell.angle_gamma   90.00
#
_symmetry.space_group_name_H-M   'P 1'
#
loop_
_entity.id
_entity.type
_entity.pdbx_description
1 polymer ?
#
loop_
_entity_poly.entity_id
_entity_poly.type
_entity_poly.pdbx_seq_one_letter_code
_entity_poly.pdbx_strand_id
1 'polypeptide(L)'
;MGKRAREKRERRERGEIKPRPERESLLSSIFLKIICLGTYLVLFAPLIIGGKYFFPFVGPKSIYFFALVEIIFAAYLLLILLKP
;
A
#
# COMPACT_ATOMS: atom_id res chain seq x y z
N MET A 1 -6.47 -47.37 -16.80
CA MET A 1 -6.35 -45.93 -17.14
C MET A 1 -5.00 -45.69 -17.80
N GLY A 2 -4.96 -45.10 -19.00
CA GLY A 2 -3.72 -44.94 -19.76
C GLY A 2 -2.76 -43.93 -19.14
N LYS A 3 -1.45 -44.21 -19.22
CA LYS A 3 -0.36 -43.34 -18.68
C LYS A 3 -0.49 -41.87 -19.15
N ARG A 4 -0.94 -41.66 -20.39
CA ARG A 4 -1.19 -40.33 -20.97
C ARG A 4 -2.31 -39.54 -20.28
N ALA A 5 -3.32 -40.21 -19.73
CA ALA A 5 -4.40 -39.56 -18.98
C ALA A 5 -3.91 -39.09 -17.60
N ARG A 6 -2.95 -39.81 -17.01
CA ARG A 6 -2.34 -39.48 -15.72
C ARG A 6 -1.44 -38.25 -15.84
N GLU A 7 -0.59 -38.18 -16.86
CA GLU A 7 0.25 -36.99 -17.14
C GLU A 7 -0.57 -35.73 -17.42
N LYS A 8 -1.69 -35.85 -18.15
CA LYS A 8 -2.57 -34.70 -18.42
C LYS A 8 -3.26 -34.19 -17.15
N ARG A 9 -3.47 -35.07 -16.15
CA ARG A 9 -4.04 -34.72 -14.84
C ARG A 9 -2.97 -34.12 -13.92
N GLU A 10 -1.78 -34.70 -13.88
CA GLU A 10 -0.63 -34.17 -13.13
C GLU A 10 -0.16 -32.81 -13.64
N ARG A 11 -0.26 -32.52 -14.95
CA ARG A 11 -0.01 -31.17 -15.50
C ARG A 11 -1.04 -30.13 -15.03
N ARG A 12 -2.28 -30.53 -14.78
CA ARG A 12 -3.33 -29.64 -14.23
C ARG A 12 -3.12 -29.44 -12.73
N GLU A 13 -2.77 -30.49 -12.01
CA GLU A 13 -2.51 -30.44 -10.57
C GLU A 13 -1.22 -29.67 -10.21
N ARG A 14 -0.16 -29.73 -11.04
CA ARG A 14 1.05 -28.89 -10.88
C ARG A 14 0.85 -27.43 -11.30
N GLY A 15 -0.17 -27.12 -12.10
CA GLY A 15 -0.40 -25.80 -12.68
C GLY A 15 -1.42 -24.94 -11.92
N GLU A 16 -2.17 -25.51 -10.97
CA GLU A 16 -3.22 -24.80 -10.25
C GLU A 16 -2.78 -24.38 -8.84
N ILE A 17 -1.70 -23.60 -8.75
CA ILE A 17 -1.70 -22.56 -7.73
C ILE A 17 -2.64 -21.50 -8.28
N LYS A 18 -3.91 -21.53 -7.85
CA LYS A 18 -4.88 -20.48 -8.17
C LYS A 18 -4.19 -19.14 -7.95
N PRO A 19 -4.02 -18.28 -8.97
CA PRO A 19 -3.67 -16.92 -8.68
C PRO A 19 -4.83 -16.39 -7.82
N ARG A 20 -4.53 -15.79 -6.67
CA ARG A 20 -5.50 -15.04 -5.88
C ARG A 20 -5.40 -13.58 -6.34
N PRO A 21 -5.86 -13.21 -7.55
CA PRO A 21 -5.19 -12.17 -8.32
C PRO A 21 -5.86 -10.80 -8.16
N GLU A 22 -7.13 -10.76 -7.79
CA GLU A 22 -7.96 -9.59 -8.02
C GLU A 22 -8.09 -8.72 -6.76
N ARG A 23 -8.41 -9.32 -5.60
CA ARG A 23 -8.49 -8.55 -4.34
C ARG A 23 -7.15 -8.03 -3.84
N GLU A 24 -6.09 -8.83 -3.95
CA GLU A 24 -4.74 -8.40 -3.55
C GLU A 24 -4.24 -7.27 -4.46
N SER A 25 -4.52 -7.35 -5.77
CA SER A 25 -4.24 -6.27 -6.73
C SER A 25 -4.90 -4.95 -6.33
N LEU A 26 -6.19 -4.97 -5.97
CA LEU A 26 -6.94 -3.77 -5.62
C LEU A 26 -6.44 -3.14 -4.31
N LEU A 27 -6.20 -3.94 -3.28
CA LEU A 27 -5.70 -3.45 -1.99
C LEU A 27 -4.27 -2.88 -2.12
N SER A 28 -3.37 -3.58 -2.82
CA SER A 28 -2.03 -3.06 -3.09
C SER A 28 -2.08 -1.73 -3.85
N SER A 29 -2.99 -1.62 -4.83
CA SER A 29 -3.17 -0.39 -5.61
C SER A 29 -3.68 0.76 -4.75
N ILE A 30 -4.58 0.50 -3.80
CA ILE A 30 -5.09 1.51 -2.85
C ILE A 30 -3.96 1.97 -1.93
N PHE A 31 -3.19 1.06 -1.32
CA PHE A 31 -2.08 1.43 -0.45
C PHE A 31 -1.02 2.23 -1.18
N LEU A 32 -0.66 1.86 -2.41
CA LEU A 32 0.25 2.64 -3.24
C LEU A 32 -0.28 4.05 -3.51
N LYS A 33 -1.58 4.20 -3.79
CA LYS A 33 -2.20 5.52 -3.97
C LYS A 33 -2.17 6.34 -2.68
N ILE A 34 -2.46 5.73 -1.53
CA ILE A 34 -2.41 6.40 -0.22
C ILE A 34 -0.99 6.88 0.07
N ILE A 35 0.02 6.04 -0.14
CA ILE A 35 1.42 6.39 0.04
C ILE A 35 1.77 7.55 -0.89
N CYS A 36 1.49 7.43 -2.19
CA CYS A 36 1.85 8.43 -3.19
C CYS A 36 1.17 9.79 -2.92
N LEU A 37 -0.16 9.80 -2.76
CA LEU A 37 -0.91 11.02 -2.44
C LEU A 37 -0.49 11.60 -1.09
N GLY A 38 -0.29 10.75 -0.09
CA GLY A 38 0.19 11.15 1.23
C GLY A 38 1.55 11.83 1.15
N THR A 39 2.52 11.24 0.45
CA THR A 39 3.87 11.82 0.30
C THR A 39 3.82 13.19 -0.36
N TYR A 40 2.99 13.39 -1.39
CA TYR A 40 2.78 14.72 -1.95
C TYR A 40 2.11 15.67 -0.94
N LEU A 41 1.09 15.21 -0.21
CA LEU A 41 0.38 16.00 0.80
C LEU A 41 1.31 16.48 1.92
N VAL A 42 2.30 15.68 2.30
CA VAL A 42 3.32 16.03 3.32
C VAL A 42 4.08 17.31 2.93
N LEU A 43 4.38 17.51 1.65
CA LEU A 43 5.08 18.72 1.17
C LEU A 43 4.25 19.99 1.38
N PHE A 44 2.92 19.84 1.38
CA PHE A 44 1.97 20.94 1.58
C PHE A 44 1.45 21.04 3.02
N ALA A 45 1.79 20.10 3.91
CA ALA A 45 1.39 20.10 5.31
C ALA A 45 1.58 21.46 6.03
N PRO A 46 2.72 22.18 5.89
CA PRO A 46 2.90 23.46 6.56
C PRO A 46 2.04 24.60 5.98
N LEU A 47 1.53 24.46 4.75
CA LEU A 47 0.65 25.45 4.10
C LEU A 47 -0.83 25.29 4.49
N ILE A 48 -1.24 24.08 4.89
CA ILE A 48 -2.65 23.76 5.19
C ILE A 48 -3.06 24.30 6.57
N ILE A 49 -2.14 24.39 7.52
CA ILE A 49 -2.46 24.70 8.94
C ILE A 49 -1.97 26.09 9.30
N GLY A 50 -2.78 27.11 9.03
CA GLY A 50 -2.72 28.43 9.67
C GLY A 50 -1.43 29.26 9.44
N GLY A 51 -1.60 30.46 8.87
CA GLY A 51 -0.51 31.42 8.65
C GLY A 51 0.05 32.11 9.91
N LYS A 52 -0.41 31.75 11.12
CA LYS A 52 -0.02 32.43 12.37
C LYS A 52 1.39 32.08 12.88
N TYR A 53 1.99 31.02 12.36
CA TYR A 53 3.33 30.58 12.78
C TYR A 53 4.35 30.91 11.71
N PHE A 54 5.42 31.61 12.11
CA PHE A 54 6.56 31.95 11.25
C PHE A 54 7.33 30.71 10.79
N PHE A 55 7.41 29.68 11.64
CA PHE A 55 8.08 28.43 11.30
C PHE A 55 7.09 27.38 10.74
N PRO A 56 7.53 26.56 9.76
CA PRO A 56 6.67 25.59 9.09
C PRO A 56 6.30 24.36 9.94
N PHE A 57 7.18 23.91 10.84
CA PHE A 57 6.98 22.69 11.64
C PHE A 57 7.09 22.97 13.13
N VAL A 58 6.14 23.74 13.67
CA VAL A 58 6.04 24.01 15.10
C VAL A 58 4.60 23.93 15.58
N GLY A 59 4.43 23.41 16.80
CA GLY A 59 3.14 23.31 17.48
C GLY A 59 2.14 22.43 16.73
N PRO A 60 0.93 22.91 16.41
CA PRO A 60 -0.10 22.06 15.80
C PRO A 60 0.27 21.60 14.38
N LYS A 61 1.12 22.35 13.67
CA LYS A 61 1.59 21.95 12.32
C LYS A 61 2.40 20.66 12.34
N SER A 62 3.27 20.49 13.35
CA SER A 62 4.09 19.27 13.49
C SER A 62 3.26 18.05 13.88
N ILE A 63 2.22 18.23 14.70
CA ILE A 63 1.31 17.13 15.07
C ILE A 63 0.58 16.59 13.83
N TYR A 64 0.07 17.47 12.97
CA TYR A 64 -0.56 17.05 11.72
C TYR A 64 0.41 16.35 10.78
N PHE A 65 1.62 16.91 10.62
CA PHE A 65 2.67 16.28 9.83
C PHE A 65 2.98 14.87 10.36
N PHE A 66 3.17 14.69 11.67
CA PHE A 66 3.43 13.39 12.27
C PHE A 66 2.29 12.40 12.05
N ALA A 67 1.04 12.81 12.28
CA ALA A 67 -0.12 11.95 12.05
C ALA A 67 -0.20 11.49 10.57
N LEU A 68 0.07 12.40 9.64
CA LEU A 68 0.07 12.09 8.20
C LEU A 68 1.20 11.11 7.84
N VAL A 69 2.40 11.32 8.38
CA VAL A 69 3.55 10.42 8.19
C VAL A 69 3.27 9.03 8.78
N GLU A 70 2.64 8.94 9.95
CA GLU A 70 2.24 7.66 10.56
C GLU A 70 1.25 6.88 9.69
N ILE A 71 0.27 7.56 9.08
CA ILE A 71 -0.68 6.93 8.15
C ILE A 71 0.04 6.36 6.92
N ILE A 72 0.96 7.13 6.34
CA ILE A 72 1.77 6.66 5.18
C ILE A 72 2.61 5.45 5.58
N PHE A 73 3.25 5.52 6.75
CA PHE A 73 4.10 4.44 7.25
C PHE A 73 3.30 3.16 7.50
N ALA A 74 2.13 3.26 8.14
CA ALA A 74 1.23 2.12 8.33
C ALA A 74 0.78 1.52 6.99
N ALA A 75 0.41 2.36 6.00
CA ALA A 75 0.05 1.90 4.66
C ALA A 75 1.21 1.19 3.95
N TYR A 76 2.45 1.66 4.13
CA TYR A 76 3.66 1.03 3.61
C TYR A 76 3.92 -0.34 4.24
N LEU A 77 3.79 -0.46 5.57
CA LEU A 77 3.94 -1.76 6.24
C LEU A 77 2.88 -2.76 5.80
N LEU A 78 1.61 -2.33 5.68
CA LEU A 78 0.53 -3.17 5.19
C LEU A 78 0.76 -3.61 3.74
N LEU A 79 1.32 -2.73 2.90
CA LEU A 79 1.67 -3.07 1.53
C LEU A 79 2.74 -4.17 1.48
N ILE A 80 3.80 -4.07 2.29
CA ILE A 80 4.83 -5.12 2.41
C ILE A 80 4.22 -6.43 2.90
N LEU A 81 3.32 -6.41 3.88
CA LEU A 81 2.71 -7.65 4.38
C LEU A 81 1.80 -8.33 3.33
N LEU A 82 1.19 -7.54 2.44
CA LEU A 82 0.35 -8.05 1.34
C LEU A 82 1.16 -8.50 0.12
N LYS A 83 2.29 -7.84 -0.14
CA LYS A 83 3.24 -8.16 -1.21
C LYS A 83 4.66 -7.94 -0.70
N PRO A 84 5.25 -8.96 -0.03
CA PRO A 84 6.62 -8.87 0.49
C PRO A 84 7.65 -8.78 -0.63
#